data_AF-A0A183F4D3-F1
#
_entry.id   AF-A0A183F4D3-F1
#
_cell.length_a   1.000
_cell.length_b   1.000
_cell.length_c   1.000
_cell.angle_alpha   90.00
_cell.angle_beta   90.00
_cell.angle_gamma   90.00
#
_symmetry.space_group_name_H-M   'P 1'
#
loop_
_entity.id
_entity.type
_entity.pdbx_description
1 polymer ?
#
loop_
_entity_poly.entity_id
_entity_poly.type
_entity_poly.pdbx_seq_one_letter_code
_entity_poly.pdbx_strand_id
1 'polypeptide(L)'
;MELSAASLPATFRCLNELGIDSRVTKFVLPIGAMVNMDGTALYEATASIFIAQMNGMDLSLGQVITVSVTATLASIGAASIPSAGLVTLVIVLTALGLPVNDISLIIAIDWFLGRLRASVNVIGDAFGCGFVYHLSKDDLEELTSEESATNDEPL
;
A
#
# COMPACT_ATOMS: atom_id res chain seq x y z
N MET A 1 5.46 -3.16 4.66
CA MET A 1 4.95 -2.34 5.78
C MET A 1 6.07 -1.59 6.48
N GLU A 2 7.09 -2.28 6.99
CA GLU A 2 8.16 -1.64 7.80
C GLU A 2 8.85 -0.46 7.10
N LEU A 3 9.19 -0.58 5.81
CA LEU A 3 9.82 0.52 5.07
C LEU A 3 8.86 1.70 4.80
N SER A 4 7.58 1.43 4.51
CA SER A 4 6.56 2.49 4.27
C SER A 4 6.31 3.30 5.54
N ALA A 5 6.17 2.63 6.68
CA ALA A 5 6.01 3.27 7.98
C ALA A 5 7.26 4.08 8.38
N ALA A 6 8.46 3.56 8.09
CA ALA A 6 9.70 4.28 8.35
C ALA A 6 9.85 5.55 7.49
N SER A 7 9.33 5.56 6.26
CA SER A 7 9.33 6.75 5.40
C SER A 7 8.26 7.79 5.76
N LEU A 8 7.30 7.45 6.61
CA LEU A 8 6.14 8.30 6.91
C LEU A 8 6.51 9.73 7.34
N PRO A 9 7.49 9.98 8.24
CA PRO A 9 7.88 11.34 8.62
C PRO A 9 8.47 12.15 7.46
N ALA A 10 9.19 11.50 6.55
CA ALA A 10 9.72 12.16 5.36
C ALA A 10 8.59 12.53 4.39
N THR A 11 7.64 11.62 4.18
CA THR A 11 6.45 11.87 3.34
C THR A 11 5.61 13.03 3.87
N PHE A 12 5.39 13.10 5.19
CA PHE A 12 4.73 14.23 5.84
C PHE A 12 5.39 15.57 5.49
N ARG A 13 6.72 15.64 5.61
CA ARG A 13 7.47 16.87 5.30
C ARG A 13 7.33 17.26 3.83
N CYS A 14 7.54 16.31 2.92
CA CYS A 14 7.44 16.57 1.48
C CYS A 14 6.05 17.08 1.07
N LEU A 15 4.97 16.45 1.58
CA LEU A 15 3.61 16.87 1.23
C LEU A 15 3.26 18.25 1.81
N ASN A 16 3.71 18.56 3.02
CA ASN A 16 3.53 19.89 3.60
C ASN A 16 4.32 20.96 2.82
N GLU A 17 5.54 20.65 2.38
CA GLU A 17 6.35 21.54 1.51
C GLU A 17 5.70 21.76 0.13
N LEU A 18 4.93 20.79 -0.36
CA LEU A 18 4.10 20.91 -1.57
C LEU A 18 2.77 21.65 -1.34
N GLY A 19 2.51 22.13 -0.12
CA GLY A 19 1.33 22.93 0.21
C GLY A 19 0.06 22.13 0.48
N ILE A 20 0.15 20.81 0.68
CA ILE A 20 -1.00 20.01 1.10
C ILE A 20 -1.32 20.31 2.57
N ASP A 21 -2.61 20.53 2.88
CA ASP A 21 -3.07 20.84 4.23
C ASP A 21 -2.69 19.72 5.23
N SER A 22 -2.14 20.10 6.38
CA SER A 22 -1.70 19.15 7.40
C SER A 22 -2.85 18.30 7.97
N ARG A 23 -4.09 18.79 7.94
CA ARG A 23 -5.29 18.04 8.35
C ARG A 23 -5.49 16.83 7.44
N VAL A 24 -5.31 17.02 6.12
CA VAL A 24 -5.40 15.93 5.13
C VAL A 24 -4.25 14.95 5.30
N THR A 25 -3.00 15.42 5.38
CA THR A 25 -1.85 14.51 5.48
C THR A 25 -1.90 13.67 6.76
N LYS A 26 -2.32 14.24 7.89
CA LYS A 26 -2.46 13.53 9.18
C LYS A 26 -3.58 12.49 9.17
N PHE A 27 -4.58 12.67 8.33
CA PHE A 27 -5.67 11.69 8.16
C PHE A 27 -5.29 10.59 7.17
N VAL A 28 -4.84 10.97 5.98
CA VAL A 28 -4.65 10.04 4.86
C VAL A 28 -3.39 9.18 5.02
N LEU A 29 -2.25 9.75 5.39
CA LEU A 29 -0.98 9.01 5.40
C LEU A 29 -0.94 7.82 6.38
N PRO A 30 -1.43 7.93 7.64
CA PRO A 30 -1.44 6.79 8.55
C PRO A 30 -2.36 5.65 8.10
N ILE A 31 -3.48 6.00 7.47
CA ILE A 31 -4.44 5.02 6.92
C ILE A 31 -3.84 4.36 5.67
N GLY A 32 -3.31 5.18 4.75
CA GLY A 32 -2.67 4.72 3.51
C GLY A 32 -1.51 3.76 3.77
N ALA A 33 -0.61 4.10 4.70
CA ALA A 33 0.55 3.26 5.02
C ALA A 33 0.18 1.83 5.52
N MET A 34 -1.05 1.64 6.02
CA MET A 34 -1.58 0.33 6.40
C MET A 34 -2.42 -0.33 5.30
N VAL A 35 -3.31 0.43 4.66
CA VAL A 35 -4.32 -0.13 3.75
C VAL A 35 -3.83 -0.18 2.30
N ASN A 36 -3.10 0.84 1.85
CA ASN A 36 -2.63 0.98 0.49
C ASN A 36 -1.35 0.16 0.26
N MET A 37 -1.55 -1.14 0.01
CA MET A 37 -0.49 -2.10 -0.25
C MET A 37 -0.48 -2.60 -1.70
N ASP A 38 -0.70 -1.71 -2.67
CA ASP A 38 -0.74 -2.04 -4.10
C ASP A 38 0.57 -2.68 -4.60
N GLY A 39 1.73 -2.18 -4.16
CA GLY A 39 3.01 -2.78 -4.49
C GLY A 39 3.17 -4.20 -3.95
N THR A 40 2.54 -4.53 -2.82
CA THR A 40 2.51 -5.89 -2.27
C THR A 40 1.60 -6.79 -3.09
N ALA A 41 0.38 -6.34 -3.42
CA ALA A 41 -0.53 -7.11 -4.26
C ALA A 41 0.07 -7.40 -5.64
N LEU A 42 0.69 -6.39 -6.26
CA LEU A 42 1.37 -6.55 -7.56
C LEU A 42 2.52 -7.56 -7.49
N TYR A 43 3.32 -7.49 -6.43
CA TYR A 43 4.40 -8.45 -6.20
C TYR A 43 3.87 -9.87 -6.03
N GLU A 44 2.85 -10.08 -5.19
CA GLU A 44 2.27 -11.40 -4.94
C GLU A 44 1.66 -12.02 -6.20
N ALA A 45 0.94 -11.20 -6.98
CA ALA A 45 0.37 -11.65 -8.24
C ALA A 45 1.46 -12.01 -9.26
N THR A 46 2.45 -11.14 -9.45
CA THR A 46 3.55 -11.36 -10.41
C THR A 46 4.43 -12.54 -10.01
N ALA A 47 4.76 -12.66 -8.73
CA ALA A 47 5.52 -13.79 -8.17
C ALA A 47 4.81 -15.12 -8.37
N SER A 48 3.49 -15.16 -8.15
CA SER A 48 2.69 -16.38 -8.33
C SER A 48 2.63 -16.80 -9.79
N ILE A 49 2.44 -15.85 -10.70
CA ILE A 49 2.45 -16.11 -12.15
C ILE A 49 3.84 -16.60 -12.59
N PHE A 50 4.91 -15.97 -12.09
CA PHE A 50 6.28 -16.38 -12.40
C PHE A 50 6.58 -17.82 -11.95
N ILE A 51 6.19 -18.20 -10.72
CA ILE A 51 6.37 -19.56 -10.22
C ILE A 51 5.58 -20.58 -11.06
N ALA A 52 4.35 -20.26 -11.45
CA ALA A 52 3.55 -21.12 -12.33
C ALA A 52 4.25 -21.33 -13.68
N GLN A 53 4.72 -20.25 -14.31
CA GLN A 53 5.43 -20.31 -15.59
C GLN A 53 6.73 -21.12 -15.51
N MET A 54 7.49 -20.96 -14.43
CA MET A 54 8.73 -21.71 -14.22
C MET A 54 8.50 -23.22 -14.10
N ASN A 55 7.35 -23.62 -13.55
CA ASN A 55 6.94 -25.02 -13.43
C ASN A 55 6.22 -25.56 -14.68
N GLY A 56 6.16 -24.78 -15.77
CA GLY A 56 5.43 -25.17 -16.99
C GLY A 56 3.91 -25.27 -16.78
N MET A 57 3.38 -24.55 -15.79
CA MET A 57 1.95 -24.53 -15.48
C MET A 57 1.29 -23.32 -16.14
N ASP A 58 0.40 -23.58 -17.10
CA ASP A 58 -0.42 -22.54 -17.70
C ASP A 58 -1.56 -22.14 -16.75
N LEU A 59 -1.60 -20.87 -16.37
CA LEU A 59 -2.70 -20.30 -15.60
C LEU A 59 -3.86 -19.97 -16.54
N SER A 60 -5.02 -20.56 -16.26
CA SER A 60 -6.27 -20.17 -16.90
C SER A 60 -6.68 -18.74 -16.49
N LEU A 61 -7.53 -18.10 -17.30
CA LEU A 61 -8.08 -16.78 -16.98
C LEU A 61 -8.77 -16.75 -15.59
N GLY A 62 -9.47 -17.83 -15.24
CA GLY A 62 -10.09 -17.97 -13.92
C GLY A 62 -9.05 -17.94 -12.79
N GLN A 63 -7.93 -18.65 -12.94
CA GLN A 63 -6.85 -18.63 -11.96
C GLN A 63 -6.16 -17.27 -11.87
N VAL A 64 -5.98 -16.55 -12.98
CA VAL A 64 -5.42 -15.18 -12.96
C VAL A 64 -6.34 -14.21 -12.20
N ILE A 65 -7.66 -14.34 -12.36
CA ILE A 65 -8.63 -13.57 -11.57
C ILE A 65 -8.53 -13.96 -10.10
N THR A 66 -8.47 -15.26 -9.79
CA THR A 66 -8.28 -15.74 -8.42
C THR A 66 -7.00 -15.18 -7.81
N VAL A 67 -5.86 -15.23 -8.51
CA VAL A 67 -4.57 -14.64 -8.09
C VAL A 67 -4.75 -13.18 -7.73
N SER A 68 -5.42 -12.41 -8.60
CA SER A 68 -5.59 -10.97 -8.41
C SER A 68 -6.39 -10.68 -7.15
N VAL A 69 -7.53 -11.36 -6.97
CA VAL A 69 -8.38 -11.19 -5.78
C VAL A 69 -7.68 -11.65 -4.50
N THR A 70 -7.03 -12.82 -4.52
CA THR A 70 -6.34 -13.33 -3.32
C THR A 70 -5.15 -12.47 -2.95
N ALA A 71 -4.36 -11.99 -3.92
CA ALA A 71 -3.24 -11.07 -3.68
C ALA A 71 -3.72 -9.72 -3.11
N THR A 72 -4.82 -9.16 -3.61
CA THR A 72 -5.38 -7.93 -3.02
C THR A 72 -5.86 -8.13 -1.59
N LEU A 73 -6.53 -9.25 -1.30
CA LEU A 73 -6.98 -9.56 0.06
C LEU A 73 -5.81 -9.84 1.01
N ALA A 74 -4.80 -10.57 0.52
CA ALA A 74 -3.59 -10.89 1.28
C ALA A 74 -2.75 -9.64 1.56
N SER A 75 -2.65 -8.71 0.62
CA SER A 75 -1.91 -7.46 0.80
C SER A 75 -2.51 -6.58 1.89
N ILE A 76 -3.84 -6.51 2.01
CA ILE A 76 -4.50 -5.80 3.12
C ILE A 76 -4.22 -6.51 4.46
N GLY A 77 -4.28 -7.85 4.48
CA GLY A 77 -3.98 -8.64 5.68
C GLY A 77 -2.51 -8.60 6.12
N ALA A 78 -1.59 -8.29 5.19
CA ALA A 78 -0.16 -8.20 5.44
C ALA A 78 0.21 -7.11 6.46
N ALA A 79 -0.63 -6.09 6.63
CA ALA A 79 -0.40 -4.97 7.53
C ALA A 79 -0.35 -5.36 9.02
N SER A 80 -0.72 -6.60 9.39
CA SER A 80 -0.65 -7.06 10.79
C SER A 80 0.55 -7.97 11.09
N ILE A 81 1.39 -8.29 10.09
CA ILE A 81 2.42 -9.33 10.21
C ILE A 81 3.83 -8.71 10.02
N PRO A 82 4.74 -8.79 11.01
CA PRO A 82 6.16 -8.45 10.81
C PRO A 82 6.78 -9.38 9.76
N SER A 83 7.58 -8.85 8.82
CA SER A 83 8.11 -9.61 7.66
C SER A 83 7.03 -10.24 6.74
N ALA A 84 5.86 -9.61 6.60
CA ALA A 84 4.71 -10.16 5.88
C ALA A 84 4.97 -10.65 4.43
N GLY A 85 5.89 -10.03 3.69
CA GLY A 85 5.97 -10.21 2.23
C GLY A 85 6.17 -11.65 1.75
N LEU A 86 6.98 -12.45 2.46
CA LEU A 86 7.17 -13.86 2.12
C LEU A 86 6.03 -14.74 2.64
N VAL A 87 5.49 -14.42 3.81
CA VAL A 87 4.38 -15.19 4.43
C VAL A 87 3.13 -15.08 3.58
N THR A 88 2.79 -13.88 3.12
CA THR A 88 1.60 -13.65 2.30
C THR A 88 1.75 -14.26 0.92
N LEU A 89 2.95 -14.25 0.34
CA LEU A 89 3.24 -14.98 -0.89
C LEU A 89 3.00 -16.49 -0.73
N VAL A 90 3.41 -17.11 0.37
CA VAL A 90 3.13 -18.53 0.65
C VAL A 90 1.62 -18.79 0.71
N ILE A 91 0.85 -17.89 1.33
CA ILE A 91 -0.62 -17.99 1.40
C ILE A 91 -1.23 -17.97 -0.01
N VAL A 92 -0.81 -17.02 -0.85
CA VAL A 92 -1.31 -16.90 -2.24
C VAL A 92 -0.95 -18.14 -3.07
N LEU A 93 0.29 -18.62 -3.00
CA LEU A 93 0.71 -19.83 -3.71
C LEU A 93 -0.06 -21.06 -3.25
N THR A 94 -0.27 -21.22 -1.95
CA THR A 94 -1.04 -22.34 -1.37
C THR A 94 -2.50 -22.29 -1.83
N ALA A 95 -3.11 -21.10 -1.85
CA ALA A 95 -4.48 -20.91 -2.33
C ALA A 95 -4.67 -21.29 -3.81
N LEU A 96 -3.60 -21.23 -4.59
CA LEU A 96 -3.58 -21.55 -6.02
C LEU A 96 -3.11 -23.00 -6.30
N GLY A 97 -2.67 -23.73 -5.29
CA GLY A 97 -2.07 -25.06 -5.45
C GLY A 97 -0.70 -25.05 -6.13
N LEU A 98 0.03 -23.92 -6.07
CA LEU A 98 1.35 -23.76 -6.65
C LEU A 98 2.46 -24.30 -5.72
N PRO A 99 3.56 -24.83 -6.28
CA PRO A 99 4.66 -25.35 -5.48
C PRO A 99 5.39 -24.23 -4.71
N VAL A 100 5.35 -24.32 -3.39
CA VAL A 100 5.96 -23.35 -2.46
C VAL A 100 7.49 -23.47 -2.40
N ASN A 101 8.05 -24.62 -2.81
CA ASN A 101 9.49 -24.90 -2.75
C ASN A 101 10.32 -23.94 -3.63
N ASP A 102 9.69 -23.34 -4.64
CA ASP A 102 10.35 -22.48 -5.64
C ASP A 102 10.47 -21.01 -5.21
N ILE A 103 9.94 -20.65 -4.03
CA ILE A 103 10.06 -19.31 -3.46
C ILE A 103 11.53 -18.91 -3.22
N SER A 104 12.45 -19.87 -3.13
CA SER A 104 13.89 -19.63 -2.92
C SER A 104 14.51 -18.68 -3.95
N LEU A 105 14.05 -18.71 -5.21
CA LEU A 105 14.51 -17.79 -6.26
C LEU A 105 14.04 -16.35 -6.01
N ILE A 106 12.83 -16.19 -5.49
CA ILE A 106 12.26 -14.89 -5.15
C ILE A 106 12.96 -14.31 -3.92
N ILE A 107 13.24 -15.15 -2.91
CA ILE A 107 13.98 -14.74 -1.70
C ILE A 107 15.33 -14.11 -2.06
N ALA A 108 16.03 -14.62 -3.07
CA ALA A 108 17.33 -14.09 -3.49
C ALA A 108 17.28 -12.62 -3.93
N ILE A 109 16.13 -12.17 -4.47
CA ILE A 109 15.92 -10.80 -4.95
C ILE A 109 14.95 -9.99 -4.09
N ASP A 110 14.35 -10.60 -3.06
CA ASP A 110 13.29 -10.00 -2.26
C ASP A 110 13.75 -8.74 -1.53
N TRP A 111 15.02 -8.68 -1.12
CA TRP A 111 15.61 -7.49 -0.49
C TRP A 111 15.57 -6.25 -1.41
N PHE A 112 15.67 -6.46 -2.73
CA PHE A 112 15.59 -5.40 -3.73
C PHE A 112 14.13 -5.08 -4.07
N LEU A 113 13.32 -6.11 -4.34
CA LEU A 113 11.90 -5.94 -4.64
C LEU A 113 11.13 -5.29 -3.47
N GLY A 114 11.50 -5.61 -2.23
CA GLY A 114 10.93 -5.01 -1.02
C GLY A 114 11.08 -3.49 -0.98
N ARG A 115 12.17 -2.94 -1.52
CA ARG A 115 12.36 -1.48 -1.64
C ARG A 115 11.44 -0.89 -2.71
N LEU A 116 11.35 -1.52 -3.88
CA LEU A 116 10.46 -1.07 -4.95
C LEU A 116 8.99 -1.08 -4.50
N ARG A 117 8.56 -2.13 -3.80
CA ARG A 117 7.21 -2.21 -3.22
C ARG A 117 6.93 -1.05 -2.28
N ALA A 118 7.84 -0.78 -1.34
CA ALA A 118 7.68 0.31 -0.40
C ALA A 118 7.60 1.66 -1.13
N SER A 119 8.43 1.88 -2.16
CA SER A 119 8.38 3.11 -2.96
C SER A 119 7.04 3.30 -3.66
N VAL A 120 6.49 2.25 -4.27
CA VAL A 120 5.17 2.33 -4.94
C VAL A 120 4.07 2.67 -3.94
N ASN A 121 4.04 2.02 -2.77
CA ASN A 121 3.04 2.31 -1.75
C ASN A 121 3.11 3.76 -1.26
N VAL A 122 4.32 4.25 -0.94
CA VAL A 122 4.55 5.63 -0.48
C VAL A 122 4.12 6.65 -1.53
N ILE A 123 4.42 6.39 -2.81
CA ILE A 123 3.98 7.24 -3.93
C ILE A 123 2.45 7.24 -4.02
N GLY A 124 1.82 6.08 -3.90
CA GLY A 124 0.36 5.97 -3.88
C GLY A 124 -0.28 6.78 -2.75
N ASP A 125 0.27 6.70 -1.54
CA ASP A 125 -0.20 7.47 -0.38
C ASP A 125 -0.08 8.98 -0.61
N ALA A 126 1.03 9.42 -1.23
CA ALA A 126 1.24 10.82 -1.57
C ALA A 126 0.24 11.33 -2.61
N PHE A 127 -0.03 10.55 -3.66
CA PHE A 127 -1.07 10.87 -4.64
C PHE A 127 -2.46 10.88 -4.00
N GLY A 128 -2.75 9.92 -3.13
CA GLY A 128 -4.01 9.87 -2.37
C GLY A 128 -4.23 11.13 -1.55
N CYS A 129 -3.19 11.64 -0.87
CA CYS A 129 -3.27 12.91 -0.16
C CYS A 129 -3.60 14.08 -1.08
N GLY A 130 -2.93 14.16 -2.25
CA GLY A 130 -3.20 15.22 -3.22
C GLY A 130 -4.62 15.18 -3.77
N PHE A 131 -5.16 13.98 -4.02
CA PHE A 131 -6.52 13.79 -4.50
C PHE A 131 -7.57 14.16 -3.45
N VAL A 132 -7.41 13.68 -2.22
CA VAL A 132 -8.31 14.02 -1.10
C VAL A 132 -8.26 15.51 -0.81
N TYR A 133 -7.07 16.12 -0.79
CA TYR A 133 -6.93 17.56 -0.60
C TYR A 133 -7.65 18.36 -1.69
N HIS A 134 -7.56 17.93 -2.95
CA HIS A 134 -8.24 18.60 -4.05
C HIS A 134 -9.77 18.53 -3.93
N LEU A 135 -10.30 17.36 -3.53
CA LEU A 135 -11.74 17.16 -3.40
C LEU A 135 -12.36 17.80 -2.16
N SER A 136 -11.59 17.92 -1.07
CA SER A 136 -12.07 18.48 0.20
C SER A 136 -11.74 19.96 0.40
N LYS A 137 -11.42 20.71 -0.66
CA LYS A 137 -11.04 22.13 -0.51
C LYS A 137 -12.13 22.96 0.16
N ASP A 138 -13.36 22.82 -0.30
CA ASP A 138 -14.49 23.60 0.21
C ASP A 138 -14.74 23.26 1.69
N ASP A 139 -14.71 21.96 2.06
CA ASP A 139 -14.84 21.49 3.44
C ASP A 139 -13.72 22.06 4.35
N LEU A 140 -12.49 22.15 3.83
CA LEU A 140 -11.35 22.67 4.58
C LEU A 140 -11.45 24.17 4.82
N GLU A 141 -12.00 24.93 3.86
CA GLU A 141 -12.28 26.36 3.97
C GLU A 141 -13.40 26.64 4.98
N GLU A 142 -14.48 25.85 4.94
CA GLU A 142 -15.58 25.94 5.91
C GLU A 142 -15.07 25.68 7.34
N LEU A 143 -14.32 24.59 7.55
CA LEU A 143 -13.72 24.26 8.85
C LEU A 143 -12.81 25.37 9.39
N THR A 144 -12.03 26.02 8.53
CA THR A 144 -11.16 27.14 8.93
C THR A 144 -11.98 28.38 9.32
N SER A 145 -13.10 28.62 8.64
CA SER A 145 -13.99 29.74 8.96
C SER A 145 -14.72 29.55 10.30
N GLU A 146 -15.20 28.34 10.60
CA GLU A 146 -15.83 28.00 11.88
C GLU A 146 -14.85 28.12 13.05
N GLU A 147 -13.61 27.65 12.88
CA GLU A 147 -12.55 27.78 13.89
C GLU A 147 -12.24 29.25 14.21
N SER A 148 -12.27 30.12 13.20
CA SER A 148 -12.07 31.57 13.41
C SER A 148 -13.23 32.23 14.15
N ALA A 149 -14.47 31.87 13.83
CA ALA A 149 -15.66 32.42 14.47
C ALA A 149 -15.80 31.99 15.94
N THR A 150 -15.36 30.77 16.27
CA THR A 150 -15.44 30.25 17.64
C THR A 150 -14.39 30.87 18.57
N ASN A 151 -13.25 31.31 18.02
CA ASN A 151 -12.16 31.93 18.80
C ASN A 151 -12.40 33.42 19.11
N ASP A 152 -13.38 34.06 18.47
CA ASP A 152 -13.76 35.46 18.68
C ASP A 152 -14.96 35.63 19.64
N GLU A 153 -15.54 34.55 20.17
CA GLU A 153 -16.54 34.64 21.25
C GLU A 153 -15.85 35.01 22.59
N PRO A 154 -16.21 36.13 23.22
CA PRO A 154 -15.66 36.47 24.54
C PRO A 154 -16.25 35.54 25.61
N LEU A 155 -15.36 35.00 26.47
CA LEU A 155 -15.69 34.22 27.67
C LEU A 155 -16.67 34.95 28.61
#